data_AF-A0A3R9IWT6-F1
#
_entry.id   AF-A0A3R9IWT6-F1
#
_cell.length_a   1.000
_cell.length_b   1.000
_cell.length_c   1.000
_cell.angle_alpha   90.00
_cell.angle_beta   90.00
_cell.angle_gamma   90.00
#
_symmetry.space_group_name_H-M   'P 1'
#
loop_
_entity.id
_entity.type
_entity.pdbx_description
1 polymer ?
#
loop_
_entity_poly.entity_id
_entity_poly.type
_entity_poly.pdbx_seq_one_letter_code
_entity_poly.pdbx_strand_id
1 'polypeptide(L)'
;MKQLDKLDKNQELKAEIQSIFIEHKGNYSYRRIHLELRNRGYLVNHKIVQRLMKVLNLQAKMRQKRKYSSHKGNVGKKAENLIKRQFEGSKTMEKCYTDVTEFAIPASTQKLYLSPVLDGFNST
;
A
#
# COMPACT_ATOMS: atom_id res chain seq x y z
N MET A 1 35.16 38.28 -10.01
CA MET A 1 34.37 39.40 -9.47
C MET A 1 33.36 38.85 -8.47
N LYS A 2 33.29 39.47 -7.29
CA LYS A 2 32.54 39.05 -6.10
C LYS A 2 31.02 39.07 -6.34
N GLN A 3 30.33 37.92 -6.19
CA GLN A 3 28.94 37.95 -5.71
C GLN A 3 28.99 37.83 -4.19
N LEU A 4 29.13 38.98 -3.54
CA LEU A 4 29.00 39.11 -2.09
C LEU A 4 27.63 38.58 -1.65
N ASP A 5 27.65 37.70 -0.64
CA ASP A 5 26.60 37.38 0.34
C ASP A 5 25.24 38.04 0.09
N LYS A 6 24.46 37.49 -0.83
CA LYS A 6 23.00 37.66 -0.74
C LYS A 6 22.56 36.79 0.43
N LEU A 7 22.31 37.41 1.58
CA LEU A 7 21.56 36.82 2.69
C LEU A 7 20.45 35.96 2.10
N ASP A 8 20.52 34.65 2.34
CA ASP A 8 19.51 33.73 1.81
C ASP A 8 18.18 34.15 2.45
N LYS A 9 17.34 34.83 1.66
CA LYS A 9 16.03 35.33 2.11
C LYS A 9 15.15 34.22 2.70
N ASN A 10 15.48 32.95 2.43
CA ASN A 10 14.78 31.79 2.94
C ASN A 10 15.49 31.12 4.11
N GLN A 11 16.56 31.69 4.69
CA GLN A 11 17.33 31.06 5.76
C GLN A 11 16.47 30.78 6.99
N GLU A 12 15.66 31.76 7.39
CA GLU A 12 14.69 31.61 8.48
C GLU A 12 13.65 30.53 8.15
N LEU A 13 13.07 30.57 6.96
CA LEU A 13 12.08 29.58 6.51
C LEU A 13 12.68 28.17 6.42
N LYS A 14 13.95 28.03 6.02
CA LYS A 14 14.68 26.77 5.97
C LYS A 14 14.90 26.21 7.39
N ALA A 15 15.28 27.07 8.33
CA ALA A 15 15.45 26.68 9.73
C ALA A 15 14.12 26.20 10.33
N GLU A 16 13.02 26.91 10.06
CA GLU A 16 11.70 26.51 10.54
C GLU A 16 11.22 25.19 9.92
N ILE A 17 11.43 25.00 8.60
CA ILE A 17 11.14 23.73 7.92
C ILE A 17 11.93 22.57 8.55
N GLN A 18 13.21 22.78 8.89
CA GLN A 18 14.03 21.77 9.57
C GLN A 18 13.52 21.47 10.98
N SER A 19 13.16 22.51 11.74
CA SER A 19 12.59 22.39 13.09
C SER A 19 11.34 21.51 13.09
N ILE A 20 10.36 21.85 12.24
CA ILE A 20 9.11 21.08 12.07
C ILE A 20 9.41 19.63 11.63
N PHE A 21 10.35 19.44 10.70
CA PHE A 21 10.70 18.12 10.22
C PHE A 21 11.29 17.24 11.32
N ILE A 22 12.17 17.78 12.16
CA ILE A 22 12.81 17.10 13.29
C ILE A 22 11.79 16.81 14.39
N GLU A 23 10.95 17.79 14.75
CA GLU A 23 9.87 17.65 15.74
C GLU A 23 8.95 16.46 15.40
N HIS A 24 8.58 16.33 14.13
CA HIS A 24 7.74 15.22 13.66
C HIS A 24 8.54 13.98 13.22
N LYS A 25 9.81 13.87 13.62
CA LYS A 25 10.69 12.69 13.42
C LYS A 25 10.85 12.28 11.95
N GLY A 26 10.75 13.25 11.04
CA GLY A 26 10.81 13.06 9.60
C GLY A 26 9.59 12.39 8.98
N ASN A 27 8.44 12.37 9.67
CA ASN A 27 7.21 11.78 9.14
C ASN A 27 6.40 12.75 8.26
N TYR A 28 6.69 14.05 8.34
CA TYR A 28 5.94 15.07 7.64
C TYR A 28 6.55 15.36 6.27
N SER A 29 5.74 15.19 5.22
CA SER A 29 6.07 15.64 3.87
C SER A 29 5.76 17.12 3.70
N TYR A 30 6.19 17.72 2.59
CA TYR A 30 6.00 19.16 2.31
C TYR A 30 4.57 19.65 2.49
N ARG A 31 3.57 18.80 2.25
CA ARG A 31 2.15 19.15 2.48
C ARG A 31 1.85 19.37 3.96
N ARG A 32 2.33 18.48 4.83
CA ARG A 32 2.15 18.59 6.28
C ARG A 32 3.01 19.69 6.88
N ILE A 33 4.25 19.86 6.41
CA ILE A 33 5.09 20.98 6.82
C ILE A 33 4.48 22.32 6.40
N HIS A 34 3.92 22.43 5.19
CA HIS A 34 3.23 23.64 4.76
C HIS A 34 2.02 23.97 5.64
N LEU A 35 1.22 22.97 6.04
CA LEU A 35 0.12 23.16 6.97
C LEU A 35 0.61 23.64 8.33
N GLU A 36 1.68 23.03 8.86
CA GLU A 36 2.25 23.41 10.14
C GLU A 36 2.86 24.82 10.12
N LEU A 37 3.55 25.18 9.04
CA LEU A 37 4.01 26.55 8.80
C LEU A 37 2.84 27.54 8.80
N ARG A 38 1.71 27.19 8.18
CA ARG A 38 0.51 28.03 8.19
C ARG A 38 -0.07 28.18 9.60
N ASN A 39 -0.07 27.10 10.40
CA ASN A 39 -0.48 27.14 11.82
C ASN A 39 0.42 28.06 12.65
N ARG A 40 1.71 28.14 12.30
CA ARG A 40 2.70 29.04 12.93
C ARG A 40 2.69 30.47 12.35
N GLY A 41 1.73 30.80 11.49
CA GLY A 41 1.55 32.15 10.94
C GLY A 41 2.30 32.46 9.65
N TYR A 42 3.00 31.48 9.06
CA TYR A 42 3.72 31.70 7.79
C TYR A 42 2.77 31.65 6.58
N LEU A 43 2.75 32.73 5.80
CA LEU A 43 2.02 32.81 4.52
C LEU A 43 2.95 32.46 3.35
N VAL A 44 3.26 31.18 3.20
CA VAL A 44 4.16 30.66 2.16
C VAL A 44 3.46 29.66 1.24
N ASN A 45 3.73 29.71 -0.05
CA ASN A 45 3.16 28.74 -1.00
C ASN A 45 3.79 27.35 -0.80
N HIS A 46 2.98 26.28 -0.83
CA HIS A 46 3.44 24.89 -0.73
C HIS A 46 4.55 24.52 -1.75
N LYS A 47 4.59 25.16 -2.93
CA LYS A 47 5.65 24.95 -3.93
C LYS A 47 7.02 25.42 -3.43
N ILE A 48 7.07 26.51 -2.67
CA ILE A 48 8.31 27.02 -2.07
C ILE A 48 8.79 26.05 -0.99
N VAL A 49 7.88 25.58 -0.12
CA VAL A 49 8.19 24.58 0.90
C VAL A 49 8.75 23.31 0.26
N GLN A 50 8.11 22.81 -0.81
CA GLN A 50 8.58 21.63 -1.54
C GLN A 50 9.98 21.83 -2.14
N ARG A 51 10.25 23.00 -2.74
CA ARG A 51 11.57 23.33 -3.30
C ARG A 51 12.63 23.41 -2.21
N LEU A 52 12.34 24.06 -1.08
CA LEU A 52 13.29 24.20 0.03
C LEU A 52 13.58 22.86 0.70
N MET A 53 12.57 22.00 0.91
CA MET A 53 12.80 20.64 1.40
C MET A 53 13.73 19.83 0.49
N LYS A 54 13.59 19.97 -0.84
CA LYS A 54 14.51 19.33 -1.80
C LYS A 54 15.94 19.87 -1.66
N VAL A 55 16.12 21.19 -1.56
CA VAL A 55 17.44 21.82 -1.36
C VAL A 55 18.10 21.35 -0.06
N LEU A 56 17.30 21.13 0.99
CA LEU A 56 17.76 20.65 2.29
C LEU A 56 17.88 19.11 2.37
N ASN A 57 17.61 18.37 1.29
CA ASN A 57 17.55 16.91 1.25
C ASN A 57 16.63 16.30 2.33
N LEU A 58 15.53 16.98 2.66
CA LEU A 58 14.53 16.51 3.62
C LEU A 58 13.47 15.67 2.90
N GLN A 59 13.41 14.39 3.23
CA GLN A 59 12.42 13.47 2.66
C GLN A 59 11.65 12.75 3.77
N ALA A 60 10.32 12.81 3.66
CA ALA A 60 9.44 12.16 4.63
C ALA A 60 9.56 10.63 4.57
N LYS A 61 9.56 9.98 5.73
CA LYS A 61 9.49 8.52 5.84
C LYS A 61 8.16 8.02 5.31
N MET A 62 8.19 7.35 4.16
CA MET A 62 7.00 6.68 3.63
C MET A 62 6.81 5.35 4.36
N ARG A 63 5.69 5.19 5.07
CA ARG A 63 5.29 3.88 5.59
C ARG A 63 4.96 2.99 4.41
N GLN A 64 5.81 1.98 4.15
CA GLN A 64 5.45 0.92 3.22
C GLN A 64 4.18 0.24 3.74
N LYS A 65 3.10 0.27 2.96
CA LYS A 65 1.92 -0.55 3.24
C LYS A 65 2.36 -2.01 3.06
N ARG A 66 2.52 -2.75 4.15
CA ARG A 66 2.70 -4.20 4.07
C ARG A 66 1.47 -4.77 3.38
N LYS A 67 1.65 -5.51 2.29
CA LYS A 67 0.56 -6.33 1.75
C LYS A 67 0.21 -7.36 2.82
N TYR A 68 -1.06 -7.43 3.20
CA TYR A 68 -1.54 -8.48 4.08
C TYR A 68 -1.23 -9.84 3.43
N SER A 69 -0.63 -10.74 4.20
CA SER A 69 -0.36 -12.12 3.79
C SER A 69 -0.91 -13.03 4.88
N SER A 70 -1.98 -13.76 4.56
CA SER A 70 -2.51 -14.84 5.41
C SER A 70 -1.65 -16.10 5.35
N HIS A 71 -0.64 -16.13 4.47
CA HIS A 71 0.26 -17.26 4.30
C HIS A 71 1.16 -17.41 5.52
N LYS A 72 0.84 -18.37 6.40
CA LYS A 72 1.60 -18.70 7.63
C LYS A 72 2.92 -19.45 7.37
N GLY A 73 3.37 -19.54 6.12
CA GLY A 73 4.48 -20.41 5.69
C GLY A 73 4.03 -21.83 5.35
N ASN A 74 4.98 -22.76 5.24
CA ASN A 74 4.71 -24.19 5.02
C ASN A 74 4.24 -24.86 6.33
N VAL A 75 3.05 -24.50 6.79
CA VAL A 75 2.43 -25.15 7.96
C VAL A 75 1.57 -26.31 7.43
N GLY A 76 1.96 -27.55 7.78
CA GLY A 76 1.23 -28.78 7.43
C GLY A 76 1.76 -29.53 6.20
N LYS A 77 1.18 -30.71 5.93
CA LYS A 77 1.50 -31.55 4.77
C LYS A 77 0.78 -30.98 3.53
N LYS A 78 1.51 -30.27 2.68
CA LYS A 78 0.99 -29.78 1.41
C LYS A 78 0.83 -30.98 0.46
N ALA A 79 -0.39 -31.23 -0.01
CA ALA A 79 -0.60 -32.21 -1.06
C ALA A 79 0.14 -31.77 -2.35
N GLU A 80 0.62 -32.75 -3.11
CA GLU A 80 1.27 -32.46 -4.38
C GLU A 80 0.29 -31.76 -5.34
N ASN A 81 0.78 -30.75 -6.06
CA ASN A 81 -0.02 -30.10 -7.09
C ASN A 81 -0.03 -30.98 -8.34
N LEU A 82 -0.98 -31.92 -8.40
CA LEU A 82 -1.17 -32.83 -9.52
C LEU A 82 -1.64 -32.12 -10.79
N ILE A 83 -2.38 -31.01 -10.64
CA ILE A 83 -3.00 -30.30 -11.76
C ILE A 83 -2.00 -29.47 -12.55
N LYS A 84 -1.00 -28.84 -11.91
CA LYS A 84 0.02 -28.00 -12.57
C LYS A 84 -0.55 -27.00 -13.61
N ARG A 85 -1.75 -26.47 -13.37
CA ARG A 85 -2.52 -25.59 -14.28
C ARG A 85 -3.01 -26.24 -15.59
N GLN A 86 -2.98 -27.56 -15.71
CA GLN A 86 -3.56 -28.31 -16.81
C GLN A 86 -4.98 -28.76 -16.44
N PHE A 87 -5.97 -27.92 -16.76
CA PHE A 87 -7.35 -28.09 -16.30
C PHE A 87 -8.21 -29.02 -17.17
N GLU A 88 -7.80 -29.25 -18.42
CA GLU A 88 -8.53 -30.12 -19.34
C GLU A 88 -8.21 -31.59 -19.06
N GLY A 89 -9.25 -32.42 -18.98
CA GLY A 89 -9.15 -33.88 -18.93
C GLY A 89 -9.26 -34.48 -20.33
N SER A 90 -8.46 -35.51 -20.63
CA SER A 90 -8.58 -36.26 -21.89
C SER A 90 -9.68 -37.31 -21.84
N LYS A 91 -10.10 -37.70 -20.63
CA LYS A 91 -11.18 -38.66 -20.37
C LYS A 91 -12.14 -38.14 -19.29
N THR A 92 -13.38 -38.60 -19.35
CA THR A 92 -14.40 -38.34 -18.33
C THR A 92 -13.89 -38.75 -16.94
N MET A 93 -14.17 -37.94 -15.92
CA MET A 93 -13.78 -38.14 -14.51
C MET A 93 -12.26 -38.22 -14.25
N GLU A 94 -11.41 -37.82 -15.20
CA GLU A 94 -9.95 -37.80 -15.02
C GLU A 94 -9.52 -36.66 -14.08
N LYS A 95 -10.18 -35.50 -14.19
CA LYS A 95 -9.91 -34.33 -13.38
C LYS A 95 -11.23 -33.72 -12.93
N CYS A 96 -11.56 -33.90 -11.66
CA CYS A 96 -12.77 -33.32 -11.07
C CYS A 96 -12.39 -32.12 -10.19
N TYR A 97 -13.06 -31.00 -10.44
CA TYR A 97 -12.93 -29.79 -9.65
C TYR A 97 -14.15 -29.63 -8.77
N THR A 98 -13.92 -29.37 -7.49
CA THR A 98 -14.98 -29.06 -6.55
C THR A 98 -14.67 -27.75 -5.87
N ASP A 99 -15.72 -27.00 -5.57
CA ASP A 99 -15.65 -25.84 -4.71
C ASP A 99 -16.76 -25.97 -3.65
N VAL A 100 -16.66 -25.23 -2.55
CA VAL A 100 -17.75 -25.13 -1.59
C VAL A 100 -18.09 -23.66 -1.42
N THR A 101 -19.27 -23.28 -1.90
CA THR A 101 -19.78 -21.91 -1.78
C THR A 101 -20.84 -21.84 -0.67
N GLU A 102 -20.64 -20.95 0.30
CA GLU A 102 -21.63 -20.64 1.35
C GLU A 102 -22.56 -19.51 0.89
N PHE A 103 -23.87 -19.73 1.00
CA PHE A 103 -24.91 -18.73 0.78
C PHE A 103 -25.62 -18.41 2.09
N ALA A 104 -25.73 -17.12 2.39
CA ALA A 104 -26.58 -16.63 3.47
C ALA A 104 -28.00 -16.41 2.94
N ILE A 105 -29.02 -16.89 3.66
CA ILE A 105 -30.43 -16.67 3.29
C ILE A 105 -30.88 -15.34 3.92
N PRO A 106 -31.24 -14.29 3.15
CA PRO A 106 -31.48 -12.93 3.66
C PRO A 106 -32.62 -12.75 4.69
N ALA A 107 -33.32 -13.82 5.06
CA ALA A 107 -34.41 -13.82 6.04
C ALA A 107 -34.32 -14.98 7.06
N SER A 108 -33.18 -15.68 7.13
CA SER A 108 -32.98 -16.81 8.03
C SER A 108 -31.58 -16.75 8.63
N THR A 109 -31.41 -17.31 9.84
CA THR A 109 -30.08 -17.53 10.45
C THR A 109 -29.38 -18.76 9.87
N GLN A 110 -30.03 -19.49 8.95
CA GLN A 110 -29.50 -20.67 8.30
C GLN A 110 -28.51 -20.31 7.18
N LYS A 111 -27.54 -21.20 7.01
CA LYS A 111 -26.55 -21.16 5.94
C LYS A 111 -26.81 -22.30 4.96
N LEU A 112 -26.73 -22.02 3.67
CA LEU A 112 -26.79 -23.02 2.62
C LEU A 112 -25.40 -23.22 2.03
N TYR A 113 -25.03 -24.46 1.75
CA TYR A 113 -23.75 -24.79 1.13
C TYR A 113 -24.01 -25.47 -0.22
N LEU A 114 -23.36 -24.98 -1.27
CA LEU A 114 -23.35 -25.62 -2.58
C LEU A 114 -21.96 -26.20 -2.83
N SER A 115 -21.91 -27.47 -3.21
CA SER A 115 -20.67 -28.16 -3.58
C SER A 115 -20.79 -28.71 -4.99
N PRO A 116 -20.58 -27.89 -6.04
CA PRO A 116 -20.62 -28.38 -7.40
C PRO A 116 -19.40 -29.25 -7.69
N VAL A 117 -19.59 -30.25 -8.55
CA VAL A 117 -18.52 -31.07 -9.10
C VAL A 117 -18.47 -30.80 -10.60
N LEU A 118 -17.35 -30.28 -11.07
CA LEU A 118 -17.08 -30.02 -12.48
C LEU A 118 -16.09 -31.05 -13.01
N ASP A 119 -16.45 -31.75 -14.07
CA ASP A 119 -15.54 -32.63 -14.80
C ASP A 119 -14.75 -31.81 -15.84
N GLY A 120 -13.42 -31.85 -15.73
CA GLY A 120 -12.47 -31.20 -16.63
C GLY A 120 -12.52 -31.68 -18.07
N PHE A 121 -13.20 -32.80 -18.35
CA PHE A 121 -13.49 -33.27 -19.71
C PHE A 121 -14.62 -32.47 -20.38
N ASN A 122 -15.63 -32.03 -19.60
CA ASN A 122 -16.84 -31.36 -20.12
C ASN A 122 -16.77 -29.82 -20.04
N SER A 123 -15.59 -29.28 -19.71
CA SER A 123 -15.38 -27.85 -19.46
C SER A 123 -14.81 -27.08 -20.65
N THR A 124 -15.00 -27.60 -21.87
CA THR A 124 -14.66 -26.92 -23.15
C THR A 124 -15.91 -26.47 -23.89
#